data_AF-A0A5B9FV94-F1
#
_entry.id   AF-A0A5B9FV94-F1
#
_cell.length_a   1.000
_cell.length_b   1.000
_cell.length_c   1.000
_cell.angle_alpha   90.00
_cell.angle_beta   90.00
_cell.angle_gamma   90.00
#
_symmetry.space_group_name_H-M   'P 1'
#
loop_
_entity.id
_entity.type
_entity.pdbx_description
1 polymer ?
#
loop_
_entity_poly.entity_id
_entity_poly.type
_entity_poly.pdbx_seq_one_letter_code
_entity_poly.pdbx_strand_id
1 'polypeptide(L)'
;MSKKKTKKSKVALVRLSTQERQKRVWEALFYSHQRLDTLLIVISGTGIYVCLETIKFYSSKTEDVHWIIHLSAFLLLFAVITNFFSQWCASKVHQNDYCITVIDFQCEEESRERSEFLAEIQKHECEISNYEKINNFLTIFSILLMSFGLIGVVVFFIFIF
;
A
#
# COMPACT_ATOMS: atom_id res chain seq x y z
N MET A 1 -16.49 51.16 4.71
CA MET A 1 -16.95 49.77 4.49
C MET A 1 -16.03 48.87 3.62
N SER A 2 -14.75 49.20 3.39
CA SER A 2 -13.89 48.47 2.43
C SER A 2 -13.04 47.30 3.00
N LYS A 3 -12.75 47.27 4.32
CA LYS A 3 -11.85 46.26 4.93
C LYS A 3 -12.43 44.83 5.07
N LYS A 4 -13.76 44.65 4.99
CA LYS A 4 -14.41 43.32 5.16
C LYS A 4 -14.26 42.43 3.91
N LYS A 5 -14.25 43.00 2.70
CA LYS A 5 -14.11 42.23 1.44
C LYS A 5 -12.70 41.67 1.23
N THR A 6 -11.66 42.45 1.55
CA THR A 6 -10.25 42.04 1.42
C THR A 6 -9.87 40.92 2.39
N LYS A 7 -10.45 40.88 3.59
CA LYS A 7 -10.22 39.82 4.57
C LYS A 7 -10.88 38.49 4.16
N LYS A 8 -12.10 38.54 3.60
CA LYS A 8 -12.79 37.35 3.06
C LYS A 8 -12.04 36.75 1.85
N SER A 9 -11.55 37.60 0.95
CA SER A 9 -10.78 37.15 -0.23
C SER A 9 -9.44 36.52 0.14
N LYS A 10 -8.67 37.10 1.08
CA LYS A 10 -7.42 36.49 1.57
C LYS A 10 -7.63 35.16 2.28
N VAL A 11 -8.70 35.01 3.07
CA VAL A 11 -9.02 33.75 3.75
C VAL A 11 -9.41 32.66 2.75
N ALA A 12 -10.17 32.99 1.69
CA ALA A 12 -10.49 32.06 0.62
C ALA A 12 -9.24 31.63 -0.16
N LEU A 13 -8.34 32.56 -0.48
CA LEU A 13 -7.09 32.30 -1.20
C LEU A 13 -6.13 31.41 -0.37
N VAL A 14 -6.02 31.66 0.94
CA VAL A 14 -5.23 30.81 1.85
C VAL A 14 -5.84 29.40 1.94
N ARG A 15 -7.17 29.27 2.03
CA ARG A 15 -7.84 27.96 2.05
C ARG A 15 -7.62 27.17 0.77
N LEU A 16 -7.77 27.80 -0.40
CA LEU A 16 -7.47 27.21 -1.71
C LEU A 16 -6.02 26.71 -1.78
N SER A 17 -5.05 27.55 -1.37
CA SER A 17 -3.63 27.15 -1.34
C SER A 17 -3.35 25.98 -0.37
N THR A 18 -4.14 25.85 0.69
CA THR A 18 -4.03 24.76 1.67
C THR A 18 -4.61 23.46 1.12
N GLN A 19 -5.76 23.52 0.44
CA GLN A 19 -6.39 22.37 -0.23
C GLN A 19 -5.51 21.83 -1.38
N GLU A 20 -4.95 22.71 -2.20
CA GLU A 20 -4.00 22.31 -3.26
C GLU A 20 -2.74 21.66 -2.68
N ARG A 21 -2.25 22.15 -1.54
CA ARG A 21 -1.13 21.53 -0.84
C ARG A 21 -1.50 20.14 -0.31
N GLN A 22 -2.68 19.99 0.29
CA GLN A 22 -3.16 18.68 0.77
C GLN A 22 -3.30 17.68 -0.37
N LYS A 23 -3.89 18.09 -1.50
CA LYS A 23 -4.02 17.26 -2.69
C LYS A 23 -2.66 16.75 -3.19
N ARG A 24 -1.68 17.66 -3.33
CA ARG A 24 -0.31 17.28 -3.75
C ARG A 24 0.36 16.33 -2.76
N VAL A 25 0.18 16.53 -1.46
CA VAL A 25 0.73 15.63 -0.43
C VAL A 25 0.11 14.25 -0.54
N TRP A 26 -1.21 14.17 -0.75
CA TRP A 26 -1.92 12.91 -0.90
C TRP A 26 -1.50 12.16 -2.17
N GLU A 27 -1.42 12.85 -3.31
CA GLU A 27 -0.92 12.28 -4.57
C GLU A 27 0.52 11.76 -4.43
N ALA A 28 1.40 12.52 -3.76
CA ALA A 28 2.76 12.09 -3.50
C ALA A 28 2.82 10.86 -2.58
N LEU A 29 1.95 10.79 -1.58
CA LEU A 29 1.86 9.65 -0.66
C LEU A 29 1.38 8.40 -1.38
N PHE A 30 0.31 8.51 -2.17
CA PHE A 30 -0.21 7.42 -2.99
C PHE A 30 0.84 6.90 -3.98
N TYR A 31 1.50 7.81 -4.69
CA TYR A 31 2.59 7.46 -5.61
C TYR A 31 3.74 6.75 -4.91
N SER A 32 4.13 7.21 -3.72
CA SER A 32 5.20 6.57 -2.95
C SER A 32 4.86 5.14 -2.53
N HIS A 33 3.61 4.89 -2.15
CA HIS A 33 3.13 3.57 -1.76
C HIS A 33 3.15 2.60 -2.96
N GLN A 34 2.60 3.02 -4.10
CA GLN A 34 2.62 2.23 -5.33
C GLN A 34 4.04 1.86 -5.79
N ARG A 35 5.00 2.76 -5.57
CA ARG A 35 6.41 2.51 -5.90
C ARG A 35 7.02 1.44 -5.00
N LEU A 36 6.67 1.40 -3.72
CA LEU A 36 7.13 0.35 -2.80
C LEU A 36 6.58 -1.01 -3.21
N ASP A 37 5.31 -1.10 -3.57
CA ASP A 37 4.69 -2.33 -4.06
C ASP A 37 5.38 -2.87 -5.32
N THR A 38 5.60 -1.98 -6.29
CA THR A 38 6.30 -2.33 -7.54
C THR A 38 7.73 -2.80 -7.25
N LEU A 39 8.44 -2.10 -6.37
CA LEU A 39 9.80 -2.46 -5.98
C LEU A 39 9.83 -3.84 -5.30
N LEU A 40 8.88 -4.12 -4.41
CA LEU A 40 8.78 -5.40 -3.71
C LEU A 40 8.58 -6.55 -4.69
N ILE A 41 7.66 -6.40 -5.66
CA ILE A 41 7.38 -7.43 -6.65
C ILE A 41 8.61 -7.68 -7.53
N VAL A 42 9.27 -6.63 -8.02
CA VAL A 42 10.44 -6.76 -8.90
C VAL A 42 11.62 -7.40 -8.17
N ILE A 43 11.95 -6.92 -6.97
CA ILE A 43 13.07 -7.45 -6.20
C ILE A 43 12.78 -8.90 -5.76
N SER A 44 11.59 -9.16 -5.22
CA SER A 44 11.22 -10.52 -4.78
C SER A 44 11.15 -11.49 -5.95
N GLY A 45 10.59 -11.09 -7.09
CA GLY A 45 10.54 -11.91 -8.31
C GLY A 45 11.94 -12.25 -8.83
N THR A 46 12.85 -11.27 -8.83
CA THR A 46 14.26 -11.48 -9.19
C THR A 46 14.93 -12.45 -8.21
N GLY A 47 14.75 -12.26 -6.90
CA GLY A 47 15.30 -13.15 -5.89
C GLY A 47 14.77 -14.58 -5.98
N ILE A 48 13.47 -14.76 -6.24
CA ILE A 48 12.86 -16.08 -6.49
C ILE A 48 13.50 -16.74 -7.70
N TYR A 49 13.67 -16.00 -8.80
CA TYR A 49 14.34 -16.53 -10.00
C TYR A 49 15.75 -17.03 -9.70
N VAL A 50 16.54 -16.24 -8.97
CA VAL A 50 17.89 -16.65 -8.53
C VAL A 50 17.83 -17.92 -7.68
N CYS A 51 16.92 -18.01 -6.71
CA CYS A 51 16.77 -19.23 -5.90
C CYS A 51 16.44 -20.47 -6.75
N LEU A 52 15.55 -20.33 -7.74
CA LEU A 52 15.14 -21.43 -8.61
C LEU A 52 16.29 -21.89 -9.53
N GLU A 53 17.04 -20.97 -10.11
CA GLU A 53 18.23 -21.31 -10.90
C GLU A 53 19.31 -21.98 -10.04
N THR A 54 19.52 -21.51 -8.80
CA THR A 54 20.43 -22.19 -7.85
C THR A 54 19.97 -23.61 -7.56
N ILE A 55 18.67 -23.81 -7.27
CA ILE A 55 18.12 -25.15 -7.02
C ILE A 55 18.36 -26.07 -8.23
N LYS A 56 18.09 -25.57 -9.44
CA LYS A 56 18.29 -26.29 -10.69
C LYS A 56 19.76 -26.65 -10.92
N PHE A 57 20.69 -25.73 -10.61
CA PHE A 57 22.12 -25.94 -10.74
C PHE A 57 22.62 -27.10 -9.87
N TYR A 58 22.30 -27.10 -8.57
CA TYR A 58 22.69 -28.18 -7.66
C TYR A 58 22.01 -29.52 -8.02
N SER A 59 20.73 -29.48 -8.39
CA SER A 59 20.01 -30.67 -8.86
C SER A 59 20.68 -31.30 -10.09
N SER A 60 21.20 -30.49 -11.02
CA SER A 60 21.95 -31.00 -12.18
C SER A 60 23.29 -31.65 -11.82
N LYS A 61 23.85 -31.30 -10.66
CA LYS A 61 25.10 -31.86 -10.12
C LYS A 61 24.89 -33.03 -9.16
N THR A 62 23.64 -33.45 -8.93
CA THR A 62 23.28 -34.45 -7.90
C THR A 62 23.73 -34.07 -6.48
N GLU A 63 23.89 -32.78 -6.22
CA GLU A 63 24.20 -32.23 -4.91
C GLU A 63 22.93 -31.69 -4.24
N ASP A 64 22.83 -31.85 -2.92
CA ASP A 64 21.70 -31.31 -2.16
C ASP A 64 21.83 -29.80 -2.00
N VAL A 65 20.73 -29.09 -2.28
CA VAL A 65 20.64 -27.65 -2.08
C VAL A 65 20.55 -27.33 -0.59
N HIS A 66 21.36 -26.39 -0.12
CA HIS A 66 21.26 -25.94 1.26
C HIS A 66 19.87 -25.33 1.54
N TRP A 67 19.23 -25.78 2.64
CA TRP A 67 17.85 -25.42 3.01
C TRP A 67 17.56 -23.91 3.05
N ILE A 68 18.59 -23.09 3.28
CA ILE A 68 18.50 -21.61 3.27
C ILE A 68 17.94 -21.09 1.95
N ILE A 69 18.27 -21.70 0.80
CA ILE A 69 17.74 -21.27 -0.49
C ILE A 69 16.24 -21.57 -0.59
N HIS A 70 15.79 -22.73 -0.11
CA HIS A 70 14.36 -23.05 -0.07
C HIS A 70 13.59 -22.09 0.86
N LEU A 71 14.13 -21.81 2.05
CA LEU A 71 13.52 -20.85 2.97
C LEU A 71 13.47 -19.45 2.34
N SER A 72 14.54 -19.01 1.70
CA SER A 72 14.62 -17.69 1.06
C SER A 72 13.61 -17.56 -0.07
N ALA A 73 13.51 -18.57 -0.95
CA ALA A 73 12.49 -18.61 -2.00
C ALA A 73 11.07 -18.54 -1.42
N PHE A 74 10.79 -19.28 -0.36
CA PHE A 74 9.50 -19.27 0.32
C PHE A 74 9.18 -17.90 0.93
N LEU A 75 10.12 -17.27 1.63
CA LEU A 75 9.93 -15.94 2.23
C LEU A 75 9.67 -14.87 1.17
N LEU A 76 10.42 -14.88 0.06
CA LEU A 76 10.21 -13.95 -1.05
C LEU A 76 8.85 -14.16 -1.73
N LEU A 77 8.44 -15.41 -1.94
CA LEU A 77 7.12 -15.72 -2.47
C LEU A 77 6.01 -15.24 -1.54
N PHE A 78 6.16 -15.49 -0.23
CA PHE A 78 5.20 -15.07 0.76
C PHE A 78 5.13 -13.54 0.89
N ALA A 79 6.24 -12.83 0.68
CA ALA A 79 6.27 -11.38 0.59
C ALA A 79 5.40 -10.85 -0.56
N VAL A 80 5.51 -11.46 -1.75
CA VAL A 80 4.68 -11.09 -2.93
C VAL A 80 3.20 -11.35 -2.66
N ILE A 81 2.86 -12.51 -2.10
CA ILE A 81 1.47 -12.86 -1.77
C ILE A 81 0.89 -11.86 -0.75
N THR A 82 1.64 -11.56 0.31
CA THR A 82 1.23 -10.60 1.35
C THR A 82 1.03 -9.20 0.75
N ASN A 83 1.93 -8.77 -0.14
CA ASN A 83 1.83 -7.48 -0.81
C ASN A 83 0.55 -7.39 -1.67
N PHE A 84 0.19 -8.46 -2.37
CA PHE A 84 -1.06 -8.53 -3.13
C PHE A 84 -2.30 -8.36 -2.23
N PHE A 85 -2.33 -9.00 -1.06
CA PHE A 85 -3.42 -8.81 -0.09
C PHE A 85 -3.47 -7.38 0.46
N SER A 86 -2.30 -6.74 0.65
CA SER A 86 -2.22 -5.33 1.03
C SER A 86 -2.91 -4.45 -0.02
N GLN A 87 -2.56 -4.60 -1.30
CA GLN A 87 -3.19 -3.86 -2.40
C GLN A 87 -4.71 -4.09 -2.49
N TRP A 88 -5.15 -5.33 -2.21
CA TRP A 88 -6.59 -5.63 -2.15
C TRP A 88 -7.29 -4.88 -1.01
N CYS A 89 -6.68 -4.81 0.18
CA CYS A 89 -7.21 -4.00 1.29
C CYS A 89 -7.25 -2.51 0.94
N ALA A 90 -6.21 -1.97 0.29
CA ALA A 90 -6.19 -0.59 -0.18
C ALA A 90 -7.33 -0.31 -1.18
N SER A 91 -7.61 -1.24 -2.10
CA SER A 91 -8.75 -1.16 -3.01
C SER A 91 -10.09 -1.08 -2.27
N LYS A 92 -10.25 -1.83 -1.17
CA LYS A 92 -11.46 -1.76 -0.33
C LYS A 92 -11.60 -0.43 0.41
N VAL A 93 -10.51 0.17 0.85
CA VAL A 93 -10.52 1.54 1.41
C VAL A 93 -11.04 2.52 0.38
N HIS A 94 -10.48 2.52 -0.84
CA HIS A 94 -10.91 3.43 -1.91
C HIS A 94 -12.36 3.21 -2.34
N GLN A 95 -12.83 1.96 -2.35
CA GLN A 95 -14.22 1.64 -2.64
C GLN A 95 -15.17 2.26 -1.61
N ASN A 96 -14.86 2.15 -0.32
CA ASN A 96 -15.70 2.71 0.74
C ASN A 96 -15.64 4.24 0.78
N ASP A 97 -14.46 4.82 0.52
CA ASP A 97 -14.28 6.28 0.43
C ASP A 97 -15.07 6.88 -0.75
N TYR A 98 -15.13 6.15 -1.87
CA TYR A 98 -15.99 6.49 -2.99
C TYR A 98 -17.48 6.46 -2.60
N CYS A 99 -17.94 5.46 -1.86
CA CYS A 99 -19.33 5.40 -1.39
C CYS A 99 -19.70 6.61 -0.52
N ILE A 100 -18.83 7.00 0.43
CA ILE A 100 -19.04 8.19 1.26
C ILE A 100 -19.12 9.45 0.38
N THR A 101 -18.21 9.57 -0.59
CA THR A 101 -18.20 10.71 -1.52
C THR A 101 -19.49 10.81 -2.33
N VAL A 102 -20.04 9.68 -2.79
CA VAL A 102 -21.34 9.64 -3.50
C VAL A 102 -22.47 10.12 -2.60
N ILE A 103 -22.49 9.70 -1.33
CA ILE A 103 -23.49 10.18 -0.35
C ILE A 103 -23.37 11.69 -0.14
N ASP A 104 -22.15 12.21 -0.01
CA ASP A 104 -21.92 13.65 0.15
C ASP A 104 -22.41 14.44 -1.09
N PHE A 105 -22.19 13.93 -2.31
CA PHE A 105 -22.74 14.52 -3.54
C PHE A 105 -24.28 14.51 -3.56
N GLN A 106 -24.92 13.41 -3.16
CA GLN A 106 -26.37 13.32 -3.09
C GLN A 106 -26.97 14.31 -2.09
N CYS A 107 -26.32 14.52 -0.94
CA CYS A 107 -26.73 15.52 0.04
C CYS A 107 -26.68 16.94 -0.53
N GLU A 108 -25.66 17.24 -1.35
CA GLU A 108 -25.49 18.56 -1.99
C GLU A 108 -26.51 18.80 -3.12
N GLU A 109 -26.71 17.83 -4.02
CA GLU A 109 -27.62 17.98 -5.16
C GLU A 109 -29.10 17.98 -4.74
N GLU A 110 -29.48 17.09 -3.82
CA GLU A 110 -30.87 16.91 -3.42
C GLU A 110 -31.24 17.75 -2.18
N SER A 111 -30.31 18.55 -1.65
CA SER A 111 -30.50 19.33 -0.41
C SER A 111 -30.96 18.48 0.78
N ARG A 112 -30.58 17.20 0.81
CA ARG A 112 -30.86 16.29 1.93
C ARG A 112 -29.91 16.55 3.07
N GLU A 113 -30.37 16.30 4.30
CA GLU A 113 -29.47 16.39 5.44
C GLU A 113 -28.55 15.17 5.49
N ARG A 114 -27.23 15.41 5.62
CA ARG A 114 -26.24 14.36 5.86
C ARG A 114 -26.55 13.49 7.08
N SER A 115 -27.33 14.03 8.03
CA SER A 115 -27.84 13.33 9.22
C SER A 115 -28.67 12.09 8.84
N GLU A 116 -29.34 12.10 7.69
CA GLU A 116 -30.15 10.98 7.18
C GLU A 116 -29.29 9.74 6.83
N PHE A 117 -28.03 9.96 6.44
CA PHE A 117 -27.10 8.90 6.02
C PHE A 117 -26.02 8.58 7.06
N LEU A 118 -26.13 9.12 8.28
CA LEU A 118 -25.09 9.05 9.29
C LEU A 118 -24.67 7.60 9.60
N ALA A 119 -25.64 6.68 9.69
CA ALA A 119 -25.37 5.28 9.98
C ALA A 119 -24.60 4.57 8.85
N GLU A 120 -24.88 4.92 7.59
CA GLU A 120 -24.21 4.36 6.42
C GLU A 120 -22.79 4.91 6.28
N ILE A 121 -22.62 6.22 6.49
CA ILE A 121 -21.30 6.86 6.53
C ILE A 121 -20.43 6.22 7.62
N GLN A 122 -20.95 6.06 8.84
CA GLN A 122 -20.21 5.44 9.94
C GLN A 122 -19.80 4.00 9.65
N LYS A 123 -20.64 3.24 8.93
CA LYS A 123 -20.30 1.89 8.50
C LYS A 123 -19.10 1.91 7.55
N HIS A 124 -19.13 2.77 6.53
CA HIS A 124 -18.02 2.89 5.58
C HIS A 124 -16.74 3.41 6.25
N GLU A 125 -16.82 4.39 7.15
CA GLU A 125 -15.68 4.89 7.93
C GLU A 125 -15.06 3.79 8.81
N CYS A 126 -15.89 2.95 9.44
CA CYS A 126 -15.42 1.82 10.24
C CYS A 126 -14.69 0.78 9.37
N GLU A 127 -15.25 0.44 8.20
CA GLU A 127 -14.60 -0.47 7.27
C GLU A 127 -13.28 0.10 6.73
N ILE A 128 -13.25 1.38 6.36
CA ILE A 128 -12.01 2.09 5.96
C ILE A 128 -10.95 1.94 7.05
N SER A 129 -11.28 2.28 8.30
CA SER A 129 -10.32 2.20 9.41
C SER A 129 -9.76 0.78 9.60
N ASN A 130 -10.60 -0.23 9.46
CA ASN A 130 -10.19 -1.63 9.61
C ASN A 130 -9.27 -2.07 8.46
N TYR A 131 -9.65 -1.78 7.21
CA TYR A 131 -8.82 -2.13 6.05
C TYR A 131 -7.50 -1.36 6.01
N GLU A 132 -7.46 -0.11 6.45
CA GLU A 132 -6.22 0.67 6.57
C GLU A 132 -5.24 0.05 7.57
N LYS A 133 -5.74 -0.37 8.75
CA LYS A 133 -4.90 -1.05 9.75
C LYS A 133 -4.32 -2.34 9.20
N ILE A 134 -5.15 -3.15 8.54
CA ILE A 134 -4.72 -4.41 7.92
C ILE A 134 -3.70 -4.13 6.80
N ASN A 135 -3.98 -3.16 5.92
CA ASN A 135 -3.08 -2.76 4.84
C ASN A 135 -1.70 -2.35 5.38
N ASN A 136 -1.66 -1.47 6.37
CA ASN A 136 -0.40 -1.01 6.97
C ASN A 136 0.40 -2.17 7.58
N PHE A 137 -0.29 -3.08 8.28
CA PHE A 137 0.34 -4.27 8.84
C PHE A 137 0.91 -5.19 7.75
N LEU A 138 0.11 -5.51 6.72
CA LEU A 138 0.53 -6.37 5.60
C LEU A 138 1.69 -5.76 4.82
N THR A 139 1.68 -4.45 4.58
CA THR A 139 2.77 -3.73 3.92
C THR A 139 4.08 -3.90 4.70
N ILE A 140 4.09 -3.57 5.99
CA ILE A 140 5.29 -3.70 6.84
C ILE A 140 5.75 -5.16 6.89
N PHE A 141 4.82 -6.09 7.06
CA PHE A 141 5.10 -7.52 7.11
C PHE A 141 5.73 -8.03 5.80
N SER A 142 5.20 -7.60 4.64
CA SER A 142 5.75 -7.96 3.32
C SER A 142 7.18 -7.44 3.12
N ILE A 143 7.48 -6.22 3.58
CA ILE A 143 8.82 -5.63 3.53
C ILE A 143 9.81 -6.43 4.40
N LEU A 144 9.39 -6.85 5.59
CA LEU A 144 10.22 -7.69 6.48
C LEU A 144 10.50 -9.06 5.86
N LEU A 145 9.48 -9.72 5.32
CA LEU A 145 9.62 -11.01 4.63
C LEU A 145 10.60 -10.91 3.46
N MET A 146 10.43 -9.88 2.61
CA MET A 146 11.34 -9.61 1.49
C MET A 146 12.77 -9.42 1.98
N SER A 147 12.97 -8.61 3.03
CA SER A 147 14.29 -8.32 3.60
C SER A 147 14.97 -9.59 4.12
N PHE A 148 14.26 -10.43 4.87
CA PHE A 148 14.80 -11.70 5.36
C PHE A 148 15.10 -12.68 4.22
N GLY A 149 14.23 -12.76 3.21
CA GLY A 149 14.48 -13.57 2.01
C GLY A 149 15.75 -13.16 1.28
N LEU A 150 15.96 -11.86 1.06
CA LEU A 150 17.16 -11.34 0.41
C LEU A 150 18.43 -11.57 1.24
N ILE A 151 18.37 -11.35 2.55
CA ILE A 151 19.50 -11.64 3.45
C ILE A 151 19.87 -13.12 3.35
N GLY A 152 18.89 -14.03 3.34
CA GLY A 152 19.13 -15.46 3.18
C GLY A 152 19.84 -15.80 1.87
N VAL A 153 19.42 -15.20 0.76
CA VAL A 153 20.09 -15.34 -0.55
C VAL A 153 21.54 -14.86 -0.48
N VAL A 154 21.77 -13.66 0.05
CA VAL A 154 23.12 -13.07 0.15
C VAL A 154 24.04 -13.91 1.04
N VAL A 155 23.55 -14.35 2.19
CA VAL A 155 24.30 -15.21 3.11
C VAL A 155 24.70 -16.52 2.44
N PHE A 156 23.79 -17.14 1.68
CA PHE A 156 24.11 -18.35 0.93
C PHE A 156 25.26 -18.11 -0.07
N PHE A 157 25.18 -17.06 -0.88
CA PHE A 157 26.19 -16.80 -1.91
C PHE A 157 27.56 -16.35 -1.37
N ILE A 158 27.62 -15.76 -0.18
CA ILE A 158 28.89 -15.29 0.39
C ILE A 158 29.59 -16.40 1.19
N PHE A 159 28.83 -17.23 1.91
CA PHE A 159 29.40 -18.14 2.92
C PHE A 159 29.26 -19.63 2.59
N ILE A 160 28.35 -20.02 1.70
CA ILE A 160 28.01 -21.42 1.44
C ILE A 160 28.35 -21.86 0.01
N PHE A 161 28.03 -21.01 -0.97
CA PHE A 161 28.34 -21.23 -2.38
C PHE A 161 29.85 -21.16 -2.65
#